data_AF-A0A0S8KG73-F1
#
_entry.id   AF-A0A0S8KG73-F1
#
_cell.length_a   1.000
_cell.length_b   1.000
_cell.length_c   1.000
_cell.angle_alpha   90.00
_cell.angle_beta   90.00
_cell.angle_gamma   90.00
#
_symmetry.space_group_name_H-M   'P 1'
#
loop_
_entity.id
_entity.type
_entity.pdbx_description
1 polymer ?
#
loop_
_entity_poly.entity_id
_entity_poly.type
_entity_poly.pdbx_seq_one_letter_code
_entity_poly.pdbx_strand_id
1 'polypeptide(L)'
;MVVLDKKYQPGLLGLEKHSHVTVVYWFDRNDTPEKRAILQVHPRGNRENPLTGVFATRSPFRPNLIAISKCNIISIQENVIEVEQIDAFDNSPVLDLKGDYFFFNRP
;
A
#
# COMPACT_ATOMS: atom_id res chain seq x y z
N MET A 1 -0.55 -9.03 7.86
CA MET A 1 0.88 -9.41 7.72
C MET A 1 1.35 -9.04 6.33
N VAL A 2 2.60 -8.59 6.20
CA VAL A 2 3.30 -8.43 4.93
C VAL A 2 4.39 -9.50 4.90
N VAL A 3 4.25 -10.46 3.98
CA VAL A 3 5.20 -11.56 3.83
C VAL A 3 6.02 -11.33 2.57
N LEU A 4 7.33 -11.24 2.72
CA LEU A 4 8.25 -11.06 1.61
C LEU A 4 8.77 -12.39 1.09
N ASP A 5 9.06 -12.43 -0.20
CA ASP A 5 9.86 -13.51 -0.79
C ASP A 5 11.24 -13.55 -0.09
N LYS A 6 11.72 -14.74 0.33
CA LYS A 6 12.89 -14.85 1.24
C LYS A 6 14.16 -14.15 0.72
N LYS A 7 14.34 -14.07 -0.60
CA LYS A 7 15.45 -13.35 -1.24
C LYS A 7 15.51 -11.85 -0.89
N TYR A 8 14.39 -11.24 -0.50
CA TYR A 8 14.31 -9.83 -0.11
C TYR A 8 14.49 -9.60 1.41
N GLN A 9 14.52 -10.67 2.22
CA GLN A 9 14.66 -10.57 3.67
C GLN A 9 15.86 -9.71 4.13
N PRO A 10 17.05 -9.75 3.50
CA PRO A 10 18.16 -8.88 3.91
C PRO A 10 17.83 -7.38 3.86
N GLY A 11 16.85 -6.97 3.05
CA GLY A 11 16.39 -5.58 2.97
C GLY A 11 15.58 -5.10 4.18
N LEU A 12 15.19 -6.00 5.09
CA LEU A 12 14.49 -5.65 6.32
C LEU A 12 15.41 -5.16 7.43
N LEU A 13 16.73 -5.27 7.26
CA LEU A 13 17.71 -4.88 8.27
C LEU A 13 17.53 -3.40 8.68
N GLY A 14 17.27 -3.16 9.97
CA GLY A 14 17.08 -1.82 10.53
C GLY A 14 15.63 -1.34 10.53
N LEU A 15 14.71 -2.04 9.84
CA LEU A 15 13.30 -1.66 9.79
C LEU A 15 12.63 -1.76 11.17
N GLU A 16 13.13 -2.61 12.06
CA GLU A 16 12.66 -2.77 13.45
C GLU A 16 12.80 -1.49 14.29
N LYS A 17 13.61 -0.53 13.84
CA LYS A 17 13.81 0.76 14.51
C LYS A 17 12.77 1.80 14.09
N HIS A 18 12.00 1.54 13.05
CA HIS A 18 10.95 2.42 12.57
C HIS A 18 9.63 2.13 13.28
N SER A 19 8.83 3.18 13.50
CA SER A 19 7.50 3.03 14.09
C SER A 19 6.45 2.62 13.04
N HIS A 20 6.67 3.03 11.79
CA HIS A 20 5.79 2.76 10.68
C HIS A 20 6.56 2.30 9.45
N VAL A 21 5.88 1.55 8.59
CA VAL A 21 6.30 1.24 7.23
C VAL A 21 5.25 1.75 6.24
N THR A 22 5.70 2.36 5.15
CA THR A 22 4.88 2.62 3.98
C THR A 22 4.92 1.39 3.10
N VAL A 23 3.76 0.75 2.92
CA VAL A 23 3.57 -0.39 2.04
C VAL A 23 3.01 0.09 0.72
N VAL A 24 3.73 -0.20 -0.36
CA VAL A 24 3.27 0.01 -1.72
C VAL A 24 2.83 -1.34 -2.28
N TYR A 25 1.59 -1.44 -2.74
CA TYR A 25 1.01 -2.69 -3.21
C TYR A 25 0.13 -2.44 -4.45
N TRP A 26 -0.27 -3.51 -5.11
CA TRP A 26 -1.05 -3.46 -6.35
C TRP A 26 -2.52 -3.80 -6.08
N PHE A 27 -3.46 -3.01 -6.58
CA PHE A 27 -4.89 -3.36 -6.59
C PHE A 27 -5.18 -4.41 -7.67
N ASP A 28 -4.62 -5.61 -7.51
CA ASP A 28 -4.68 -6.74 -8.45
C ASP A 28 -6.11 -7.09 -8.87
N ARG A 29 -7.09 -6.96 -7.96
CA ARG A 29 -8.51 -7.22 -8.26
C ARG A 29 -9.12 -6.25 -9.29
N ASN A 30 -8.42 -5.18 -9.62
CA ASN A 30 -8.84 -4.18 -10.60
C ASN A 30 -8.00 -4.18 -11.88
N ASP A 31 -7.07 -5.12 -12.06
CA ASP A 31 -6.13 -5.13 -13.18
C ASP A 31 -6.73 -5.70 -14.47
N THR A 32 -7.67 -4.94 -15.02
CA THR A 32 -8.30 -5.17 -16.32
C THR A 32 -8.28 -3.86 -17.10
N PRO A 33 -8.18 -3.90 -18.44
CA PRO A 33 -8.21 -2.68 -19.26
C PRO A 33 -9.40 -1.77 -18.95
N GLU A 34 -10.57 -2.35 -18.74
CA GLU A 34 -11.82 -1.64 -18.49
C GLU A 34 -11.79 -0.89 -17.16
N LYS A 35 -11.36 -1.55 -16.09
CA LYS A 35 -11.29 -0.92 -14.75
C LYS A 35 -10.18 0.13 -14.65
N ARG A 36 -9.08 -0.05 -15.37
CA ARG A 36 -7.97 0.93 -15.43
C ARG A 36 -8.33 2.17 -16.23
N ALA A 37 -9.29 2.06 -17.15
CA ALA A 37 -9.82 3.17 -17.93
C ALA A 37 -10.84 4.05 -17.15
N ILE A 38 -11.27 3.64 -15.95
CA ILE A 38 -12.16 4.45 -15.11
C ILE A 38 -11.39 5.66 -14.56
N LEU A 39 -11.83 6.86 -14.94
CA LEU A 39 -11.18 8.13 -14.55
C LEU A 39 -12.00 8.99 -13.59
N GLN A 40 -13.26 8.62 -13.33
CA GLN A 40 -14.15 9.31 -12.41
C GLN A 40 -14.94 8.30 -11.58
N VAL A 41 -15.14 8.60 -10.30
CA VAL A 41 -15.90 7.75 -9.37
C VAL A 41 -16.74 8.61 -8.44
N HIS A 42 -17.74 7.99 -7.85
CA HIS A 42 -18.33 8.49 -6.62
C HIS A 42 -17.47 7.95 -5.45
N PRO A 43 -16.76 8.81 -4.67
CA PRO A 43 -15.86 8.35 -3.62
C PRO A 43 -16.53 7.36 -2.65
N ARG A 44 -15.77 6.33 -2.25
CA ARG A 44 -16.26 5.20 -1.42
C ARG A 44 -17.45 4.43 -2.03
N GLY A 45 -17.73 4.61 -3.32
CA GLY A 45 -18.90 4.02 -3.99
C GLY A 45 -20.23 4.64 -3.58
N ASN A 46 -20.24 5.72 -2.79
CA ASN A 46 -21.46 6.37 -2.33
C ASN A 46 -21.92 7.42 -3.35
N ARG A 47 -23.08 7.18 -3.99
CA ARG A 47 -23.64 8.05 -5.04
C ARG A 47 -24.02 9.46 -4.56
N GLU A 48 -24.21 9.65 -3.26
CA GLU A 48 -24.43 10.99 -2.67
C GLU A 48 -23.18 11.86 -2.70
N ASN A 49 -21.98 11.25 -2.77
CA ASN A 49 -20.75 12.01 -2.93
C ASN A 49 -20.65 12.54 -4.38
N PRO A 50 -20.14 13.76 -4.61
CA PRO A 50 -19.96 14.28 -5.96
C PRO A 50 -19.08 13.37 -6.83
N LEU A 51 -19.44 13.26 -8.12
CA LEU A 51 -18.59 12.59 -9.11
C LEU A 51 -17.22 13.30 -9.15
N THR A 52 -16.15 12.55 -8.88
CA THR A 52 -14.81 13.09 -8.65
C THR A 52 -13.78 12.34 -9.50
N GLY A 53 -12.81 13.05 -10.08
CA GLY A 53 -11.70 12.43 -10.81
C GLY A 53 -10.83 11.55 -9.92
N VAL A 54 -10.41 10.38 -10.40
CA VAL A 54 -9.69 9.38 -9.58
C VAL A 54 -8.38 9.89 -8.97
N PHE A 55 -7.72 10.87 -9.58
CA PHE A 55 -6.49 11.49 -9.04
C PHE A 55 -6.75 12.42 -7.85
N ALA A 56 -7.97 12.92 -7.69
CA ALA A 56 -8.38 13.69 -6.51
C ALA A 56 -8.95 12.79 -5.39
N THR A 57 -8.89 11.46 -5.54
CA THR A 57 -9.40 10.50 -4.57
C THR A 57 -8.35 9.45 -4.20
N ARG A 58 -8.74 8.52 -3.33
CA ARG A 58 -8.01 7.26 -3.06
C ARG A 58 -8.72 6.05 -3.68
N SER A 59 -9.45 6.24 -4.78
CA SER A 59 -10.11 5.17 -5.51
C SER A 59 -9.13 4.06 -5.89
N PRO A 60 -9.54 2.78 -5.78
CA PRO A 60 -8.73 1.67 -6.28
C PRO A 60 -8.85 1.50 -7.80
N PHE A 61 -9.76 2.21 -8.46
CA PHE A 61 -9.78 2.38 -9.92
C PHE A 61 -8.90 3.55 -10.33
N ARG A 62 -7.85 3.27 -11.12
CA ARG A 62 -6.90 4.26 -11.64
C ARG A 62 -6.02 3.64 -12.73
N PRO A 63 -5.38 4.45 -13.60
CA PRO A 63 -4.56 3.94 -14.71
C PRO A 63 -3.40 3.06 -14.27
N ASN A 64 -2.74 3.42 -13.16
CA ASN A 64 -1.76 2.62 -12.47
C ASN A 64 -2.32 2.27 -11.10
N LEU A 65 -2.51 0.97 -10.84
CA LEU A 65 -3.21 0.44 -9.68
C LEU A 65 -2.32 0.37 -8.43
N ILE A 66 -1.45 1.37 -8.28
CA ILE A 66 -0.51 1.48 -7.18
C ILE A 66 -1.26 2.04 -5.97
N ALA A 67 -1.30 1.23 -4.93
CA ALA A 67 -1.84 1.55 -3.63
C ALA A 67 -0.71 1.87 -2.65
N ILE A 68 -0.99 2.75 -1.68
CA ILE A 68 -0.02 3.18 -0.67
C ILE A 68 -0.74 3.23 0.68
N SER A 69 -0.26 2.45 1.64
CA SER A 69 -0.73 2.47 3.03
C SER A 69 0.44 2.72 3.97
N LYS A 70 0.27 3.64 4.92
CA LYS A 70 1.20 3.80 6.04
C LYS A 70 0.69 2.95 7.19
N CYS A 71 1.49 1.99 7.63
CA CYS A 71 1.09 0.99 8.61
C CYS A 71 1.99 1.06 9.84
N ASN A 72 1.42 0.93 11.03
CA ASN A 72 2.17 0.73 12.27
C ASN A 72 2.83 -0.66 12.22
N ILE A 73 4.13 -0.72 12.55
CA ILE A 73 4.85 -1.99 12.67
C ILE A 73 4.58 -2.53 14.07
N ILE A 74 4.05 -3.75 14.16
CA ILE A 74 3.84 -4.47 15.42
C ILE A 74 5.08 -5.31 15.73
N SER A 75 5.52 -6.11 14.77
CA SER A 75 6.69 -6.99 14.91
C SER A 75 7.31 -7.31 13.56
N ILE A 76 8.58 -7.71 13.57
CA ILE A 76 9.29 -8.23 12.38
C ILE A 76 9.94 -9.54 12.78
N GLN A 77 9.65 -10.61 12.04
CA GLN A 77 10.20 -11.95 12.26
C GLN A 77 10.57 -12.55 10.90
N GLU A 78 11.86 -12.85 10.71
CA GLU A 78 12.40 -13.32 9.43
C GLU A 78 11.98 -12.42 8.25
N ASN A 79 11.19 -12.94 7.31
CA ASN A 79 10.68 -12.27 6.11
C ASN A 79 9.24 -11.73 6.29
N VAL A 80 8.74 -11.67 7.53
CA VAL A 80 7.36 -11.30 7.85
C VAL A 80 7.35 -10.02 8.68
N ILE A 81 6.55 -9.05 8.25
CA ILE A 81 6.24 -7.84 9.00
C ILE A 81 4.78 -7.94 9.45
N GLU A 82 4.56 -7.91 10.76
CA GLU A 82 3.24 -7.75 11.33
C GLU A 82 2.89 -6.26 11.40
N VAL A 83 1.71 -5.92 10.90
CA VAL A 83 1.22 -4.54 10.87
C VAL A 83 -0.19 -4.46 11.40
N GLU A 84 -0.53 -3.34 12.03
CA GLU A 84 -1.82 -3.16 12.72
C GLU A 84 -3.02 -3.14 11.76
N GLN A 85 -2.97 -2.28 10.74
CA GLN A 85 -4.05 -2.15 9.75
C GLN A 85 -3.47 -1.91 8.35
N ILE A 86 -4.10 -2.51 7.35
CA ILE A 86 -3.83 -2.29 5.92
C ILE A 86 -5.11 -2.55 5.13
N ASP A 87 -5.35 -1.73 4.11
CA ASP A 87 -6.55 -1.82 3.24
C ASP A 87 -6.34 -2.79 2.05
N ALA A 88 -5.34 -3.67 2.15
CA ALA A 88 -5.02 -4.66 1.13
C ALA A 88 -5.88 -5.92 1.32
N PHE A 89 -6.31 -6.53 0.22
CA PHE A 89 -6.92 -7.87 0.27
C PHE A 89 -5.86 -8.93 0.55
N ASP A 90 -6.30 -10.09 1.03
CA ASP A 90 -5.41 -11.23 1.17
C ASP A 90 -4.76 -11.59 -0.17
N ASN A 91 -3.46 -11.90 -0.12
CA ASN A 91 -2.58 -12.14 -1.27
C ASN A 91 -2.43 -10.97 -2.26
N SER A 92 -2.76 -9.73 -1.88
CA SER A 92 -2.45 -8.56 -2.73
C SER A 92 -0.93 -8.44 -2.95
N PRO A 93 -0.44 -8.26 -4.20
CA PRO A 93 0.99 -8.15 -4.46
C PRO A 93 1.59 -6.91 -3.83
N VAL A 94 2.65 -7.11 -3.05
CA VAL A 94 3.46 -6.02 -2.48
C VAL A 94 4.55 -5.66 -3.50
N LEU A 95 4.69 -4.37 -3.78
CA LEU A 95 5.62 -3.84 -4.77
C LEU A 95 6.86 -3.24 -4.12
N ASP A 96 6.69 -2.56 -2.98
CA ASP A 96 7.79 -1.85 -2.30
C ASP A 96 7.45 -1.60 -0.82
N LEU A 97 8.50 -1.39 -0.02
CA LEU A 97 8.43 -1.03 1.39
C LEU A 97 9.36 0.14 1.68
N LYS A 98 8.90 1.12 2.45
CA LYS A 98 9.74 2.24 2.90
C LYS A 98 9.53 2.49 4.40
N GLY A 99 10.61 2.42 5.19
CA GLY A 99 10.58 2.88 6.58
C GLY A 99 10.23 4.36 6.67
N ASP A 100 9.70 4.80 7.82
CA ASP A 100 9.42 6.21 8.05
C ASP A 100 10.70 7.08 8.06
N TYR A 101 10.55 8.35 7.68
CA TYR A 101 11.68 9.26 7.46
C TYR A 101 12.40 9.72 8.75
N PHE A 102 11.94 9.31 9.92
CA PHE A 102 12.42 9.88 11.19
C PHE A 102 13.78 9.32 11.61
N PHE A 103 14.23 8.20 11.06
CA PHE A 103 15.48 7.56 11.48
C PHE A 103 16.74 8.10 10.79
N PHE A 104 16.59 8.60 9.56
CA PHE A 104 17.69 9.21 8.81
C PHE A 104 17.36 10.69 8.67
N ASN A 105 17.95 11.50 9.56
CA ASN A 105 17.94 12.97 9.51
C ASN A 105 17.77 13.47 8.07
N ARG A 106 16.62 14.08 7.78
CA ARG A 106 16.53 14.94 6.61
C ARG A 106 17.38 16.19 6.89
N PRO A 107 18.04 16.78 5.88
CA PRO A 107 18.47 18.17 5.99
C PRO A 107 17.28 19.08 6.32
#